data_AF-A0A7J2KFD1-F1
#
_entry.id   AF-A0A7J2KFD1-F1
#
_cell.length_a   1.000
_cell.length_b   1.000
_cell.length_c   1.000
_cell.angle_alpha   90.00
_cell.angle_beta   90.00
_cell.angle_gamma   90.00
#
_symmetry.space_group_name_H-M   'P 1'
#
loop_
_entity.id
_entity.type
_entity.pdbx_description
1 polymer ?
#
loop_
_entity_poly.entity_id
_entity_poly.type
_entity_poly.pdbx_seq_one_letter_code
_entity_poly.pdbx_strand_id
1 'polypeptide(L)' 'GLIGFIGLVVPHISRLIVGNDHRVLIPSSALLGGSLLCFSDIIVRCLSSNLGLGELPVGALMSIIGAPFFIYLLLKKMRG' A
#
# COMPACT_ATOMS: atom_id res chain seq x y z
N GLY A 1 8.36 -5.22 11.00
CA GLY A 1 8.27 -3.75 10.92
C GLY A 1 6.83 -3.35 10.64
N LEU A 2 6.37 -2.22 11.17
CA LEU A 2 5.00 -1.74 10.95
C LEU A 2 4.78 -1.40 9.47
N ILE A 3 4.08 -2.27 8.73
CA ILE A 3 3.64 -2.03 7.34
C ILE A 3 2.18 -1.56 7.34
N GLY A 4 1.85 -0.64 8.25
CA GLY A 4 0.45 -0.28 8.57
C GLY A 4 -0.34 0.33 7.41
N PHE A 5 0.33 1.02 6.48
CA PHE A 5 -0.34 1.69 5.36
C PHE A 5 -0.95 0.74 4.33
N ILE A 6 -0.35 -0.42 4.08
CA ILE A 6 -0.92 -1.41 3.13
C ILE A 6 -2.31 -1.86 3.57
N GLY A 7 -2.48 -2.12 4.87
CA GLY A 7 -3.75 -2.59 5.43
C GLY A 7 -4.89 -1.59 5.32
N LEU A 8 -4.60 -0.30 5.13
CA LEU A 8 -5.61 0.75 4.94
C LEU A 8 -5.88 1.01 3.45
N VAL A 9 -4.83 1.03 2.63
CA VAL A 9 -4.92 1.35 1.20
C VAL A 9 -5.55 0.22 0.40
N VAL A 10 -5.09 -1.01 0.62
CA VAL A 10 -5.46 -2.18 -0.17
C VAL A 10 -6.95 -2.51 -0.12
N PRO A 11 -7.61 -2.62 1.05
CA PRO A 11 -9.05 -2.93 1.09
C PRO A 11 -9.89 -1.80 0.48
N HIS A 12 -9.39 -0.57 0.46
CA HIS A 12 -10.10 0.54 -0.18
C HIS A 12 -10.01 0.48 -1.71
N ILE A 13 -8.81 0.21 -2.25
CA ILE A 13 -8.61 -0.03 -3.69
C ILE A 13 -9.38 -1.27 -4.13
N SER A 14 -9.32 -2.36 -3.37
CA SER A 14 -10.07 -3.58 -3.68
C SER A 14 -11.58 -3.34 -3.67
N ARG A 15 -12.09 -2.47 -2.79
CA ARG A 15 -13.52 -2.11 -2.76
C ARG A 15 -13.94 -1.30 -3.99
N LEU A 16 -13.04 -0.47 -4.54
CA LEU A 16 -13.28 0.26 -5.79
C LEU A 16 -13.30 -0.67 -7.02
N ILE A 17 -12.50 -1.74 -7.02
CA ILE A 17 -12.38 -2.66 -8.15
C ILE A 17 -13.47 -3.74 -8.13
N VAL A 18 -13.73 -4.34 -6.97
CA VAL A 18 -14.57 -5.56 -6.83
C VAL A 18 -15.96 -5.25 -6.26
N GLY A 19 -16.16 -4.07 -5.68
CA GLY A 19 -17.41 -3.68 -5.03
C GLY A 19 -17.47 -4.09 -3.56
N ASN A 20 -18.68 -4.12 -2.99
CA ASN A 20 -18.91 -4.24 -1.54
C ASN A 20 -19.13 -5.69 -1.06
N ASP A 21 -18.99 -6.68 -1.93
CA ASP A 21 -19.23 -8.08 -1.59
C ASP A 21 -18.02 -8.67 -0.84
N HIS A 22 -18.19 -8.92 0.46
CA HIS A 22 -17.08 -9.24 1.37
C HIS A 22 -16.44 -10.61 1.07
N ARG A 23 -17.21 -11.53 0.46
CA ARG A 23 -16.70 -12.85 0.06
C ARG A 23 -15.62 -12.76 -1.02
N VAL A 24 -15.72 -11.78 -1.90
CA VAL A 24 -14.75 -11.55 -3.00
C VAL A 24 -13.72 -10.49 -2.59
N LEU A 25 -14.12 -9.53 -1.76
CA LEU A 25 -13.26 -8.47 -1.25
C LEU A 25 -12.05 -9.02 -0.48
N ILE A 26 -12.26 -10.01 0.41
CA ILE A 26 -11.19 -10.57 1.25
C ILE A 26 -10.08 -11.23 0.40
N PRO A 27 -10.38 -12.21 -0.49
CA PRO A 27 -9.33 -12.82 -1.32
C PRO A 27 -8.71 -11.83 -2.30
N SER A 28 -9.50 -10.92 -2.89
CA SER A 28 -8.97 -9.87 -3.77
C SER A 28 -8.03 -8.91 -3.03
N SER A 29 -8.39 -8.49 -1.81
CA SER A 29 -7.54 -7.61 -0.99
C SER A 29 -6.24 -8.32 -0.58
N ALA A 30 -6.29 -9.61 -0.25
CA ALA A 30 -5.09 -10.37 0.07
C ALA A 30 -4.13 -10.45 -1.15
N LEU A 31 -4.66 -10.74 -2.33
CA LEU A 31 -3.88 -10.81 -3.58
C LEU A 31 -3.31 -9.44 -3.98
N LEU A 32 -4.14 -8.39 -3.97
CA LEU A 32 -3.70 -7.02 -4.28
C LEU A 32 -2.66 -6.54 -3.27
N GLY A 33 -2.86 -6.80 -1.99
CA GLY A 33 -1.93 -6.41 -0.94
C GLY A 33 -0.59 -7.13 -1.02
N GLY A 34 -0.61 -8.44 -1.27
CA GLY A 34 0.60 -9.23 -1.50
C GLY A 34 1.37 -8.75 -2.73
N SER A 35 0.67 -8.50 -3.84
CA SER A 35 1.30 -7.97 -5.07
C SER A 35 1.92 -6.59 -4.85
N LEU A 36 1.20 -5.66 -4.21
CA LEU A 36 1.72 -4.33 -3.86
C LEU A 36 2.93 -4.40 -2.93
N LEU A 37 2.91 -5.31 -1.95
CA LEU A 37 4.04 -5.55 -1.06
C LEU A 37 5.26 -6.07 -1.82
N CYS A 38 5.10 -7.08 -2.68
CA CYS A 38 6.19 -7.58 -3.51
C CYS A 38 6.75 -6.49 -4.43
N PHE A 39 5.90 -5.69 -5.07
CA PHE A 39 6.36 -4.56 -5.89
C PHE A 39 7.13 -3.53 -5.06
N SER A 40 6.65 -3.20 -3.87
CA SER A 40 7.34 -2.30 -2.94
C SER A 40 8.71 -2.84 -2.55
N ASP A 41 8.80 -4.12 -2.21
CA ASP A 41 10.06 -4.79 -1.85
C ASP A 41 11.09 -4.73 -3.00
N ILE A 42 10.65 -4.98 -4.23
CA ILE A 42 11.49 -4.86 -5.43
C ILE A 42 12.01 -3.42 -5.58
N ILE A 43 11.15 -2.41 -5.42
CA ILE A 43 11.53 -1.00 -5.49
C ILE A 43 12.55 -0.65 -4.41
N VAL A 44 12.33 -1.11 -3.17
CA VAL A 44 13.23 -0.87 -2.03
C VAL A 44 14.59 -1.49 -2.28
N ARG A 45 14.64 -2.75 -2.73
CA ARG A 45 15.91 -3.42 -3.08
C ARG A 45 16.63 -2.73 -4.23
N CYS A 46 15.88 -2.26 -5.24
CA CYS A 46 16.43 -1.50 -6.35
C CYS A 46 17.04 -0.17 -5.86
N LEU A 47 16.32 0.58 -5.03
CA LEU A 47 16.81 1.83 -4.43
C LEU A 47 18.02 1.63 -3.52
N SER A 48 17.99 0.64 -2.62
CA SER A 48 19.16 0.34 -1.77
C SER A 48 20.38 -0.02 -2.62
N SER A 49 20.21 -0.81 -3.69
CA SER A 49 21.31 -1.20 -4.57
C SER A 49 21.84 -0.05 -5.43
N ASN A 50 20.99 0.89 -5.86
CA ASN A 50 21.36 1.95 -6.79
C ASN A 50 21.94 3.19 -6.08
N LEU A 51 21.38 3.54 -4.91
CA LEU A 51 21.75 4.75 -4.17
C LEU A 51 22.82 4.50 -3.09
N GLY A 52 23.20 3.25 -2.81
CA GLY A 52 24.16 2.92 -1.74
C GLY A 52 23.66 3.23 -0.32
N LEU A 53 22.38 3.55 -0.17
CA LEU A 53 21.73 3.65 1.12
C LEU A 53 21.55 2.22 1.64
N GLY A 54 22.17 1.91 2.79
CA GLY A 54 22.10 0.61 3.47
C GLY A 54 20.67 0.13 3.74
N GLU A 55 20.53 -1.01 4.42
CA GLU A 55 19.26 -1.78 4.56
C GLU A 55 18.04 -0.92 4.93
N LEU A 56 17.34 -0.40 3.91
CA LEU A 56 16.18 0.47 4.07
C LEU A 56 14.97 -0.40 4.40
N PRO A 57 14.27 -0.15 5.52
CA PRO A 57 13.06 -0.90 5.83
C PRO A 57 11.97 -0.53 4.82
N VAL A 58 11.43 -1.55 4.14
CA VAL A 58 10.33 -1.42 3.16
C VAL A 58 9.17 -0.56 3.69
N GLY A 59 8.85 -0.69 4.98
CA GLY A 59 7.81 0.09 5.64
C GLY A 59 8.03 1.61 5.67
N ALA A 60 9.29 2.08 5.66
CA ALA A 60 9.59 3.52 5.61
C ALA A 60 9.26 4.11 4.23
N LEU A 61 9.71 3.45 3.17
CA LEU A 61 9.37 3.82 1.79
C LEU A 61 7.85 3.79 1.58
N MET A 62 7.20 2.77 2.11
CA MET A 62 5.75 2.65 2.00
C MET A 62 4.96 3.64 2.85
N SER A 63 5.56 4.18 3.92
CA SER A 63 4.94 5.26 4.71
C SER A 63 5.06 6.61 4.01
N ILE A 64 6.18 6.88 3.32
CA ILE A 64 6.36 8.09 2.50
C ILE A 64 5.32 8.15 1.38
N ILE A 65 5.00 7.00 0.78
CA ILE A 65 3.98 6.90 -0.28
C ILE A 65 2.56 6.82 0.31
N GLY A 66 2.39 6.06 1.40
CA GLY A 66 1.10 5.80 2.02
C GLY A 66 0.50 7.02 2.74
N ALA A 67 1.33 7.85 3.38
CA ALA A 67 0.89 9.07 4.07
C ALA A 67 0.18 10.08 3.15
N PRO A 68 0.74 10.51 2.00
CA PRO A 68 0.05 11.43 1.10
C PRO A 68 -1.19 10.78 0.47
N PHE A 69 -1.17 9.47 0.20
CA PHE A 69 -2.36 8.76 -0.28
C PHE A 69 -3.49 8.76 0.77
N PHE A 70 -3.15 8.54 2.04
CA PHE A 70 -4.11 8.58 3.13
C PHE A 70 -4.71 9.97 3.32
N ILE A 71 -3.86 11.02 3.27
CA ILE A 71 -4.32 12.42 3.29
C ILE A 71 -5.26 12.70 2.11
N TYR A 72 -4.91 12.24 0.90
CA TYR A 72 -5.76 12.39 -0.28
C TYR A 72 -7.12 11.70 -0.10
N LEU A 73 -7.15 10.50 0.46
CA LEU A 73 -8.37 9.75 0.74
C LEU A 73 -9.24 10.48 1.78
N LEU A 74 -8.63 11.04 2.82
CA LEU A 74 -9.29 11.81 3.87
C LEU A 74 -9.91 13.10 3.32
N LEU A 75 -9.16 13.82 2.48
CA LEU A 75 -9.64 15.01 1.75
C LEU A 75 -10.79 14.68 0.80
N LYS A 76 -10.72 13.55 0.09
CA LYS A 76 -11.78 13.10 -0.82
C LYS A 76 -13.07 12.75 -0.06
N LYS A 77 -12.95 12.12 1.10
CA LYS A 77 -14.10 11.77 1.94
C LYS A 77 -14.75 13.00 2.60
N MET A 78 -14.00 14.05 2.91
CA MET A 78 -14.52 15.29 3.49
C MET A 78 -15.32 16.17 2.50
N ARG A 79 -15.20 15.94 1.19
CA ARG A 79 -15.89 16.73 0.15
C ARG A 79 -17.20 16.07 -0.35
N GLY A 80 -17.70 15.05 0.35
CA GLY A 80 -18.94 14.34 0.03
C GLY A 80 -19.91 14.35 1.20
#